data_AF-F8QK50-F1
#
_entry.id   AF-F8QK50-F1
#
_cell.length_a   1.000
_cell.length_b   1.000
_cell.length_c   1.000
_cell.angle_alpha   90.00
_cell.angle_beta   90.00
_cell.angle_gamma   90.00
#
_symmetry.space_group_name_H-M   'P 1'
#
loop_
_entity.id
_entity.type
_entity.pdbx_description
1 polymer ?
#
loop_
_entity_poly.entity_id
_entity_poly.type
_entity_poly.pdbx_seq_one_letter_code
_entity_poly.pdbx_strand_id
1 'polypeptide(L)'
;DSKLPKSFWVDAMQTAAYITTRSPASGLHGKTPYEILFKRRVDPTLFRPFGCQAYALIPKTKAREVYSKGRKAIMIGYTHGKQAYKLLDTEKR
;
A
#
# COMPACT_ATOMS: atom_id res chain seq x y z
N ASP A 1 4.84 -14.68 5.04
CA ASP A 1 5.37 -13.79 6.09
C ASP A 1 6.35 -12.81 5.47
N SER A 2 6.32 -11.52 5.85
CA SER A 2 7.03 -10.42 5.17
C SER A 2 8.48 -10.23 5.61
N LYS A 3 8.93 -10.95 6.65
CA LYS A 3 10.30 -10.87 7.21
C LYS A 3 10.72 -9.45 7.66
N LEU A 4 9.76 -8.54 7.85
CA LEU A 4 10.01 -7.20 8.36
C LEU A 4 10.18 -7.22 9.89
N PRO A 5 10.98 -6.29 10.47
CA PRO A 5 11.09 -6.17 11.91
C PRO A 5 9.73 -5.93 12.59
N LYS A 6 9.59 -6.37 13.85
CA LYS A 6 8.38 -6.19 14.66
C LYS A 6 7.97 -4.72 14.83
N SER A 7 8.87 -3.77 14.61
CA SER A 7 8.56 -2.33 14.63
C SER A 7 7.50 -1.93 13.61
N PHE A 8 7.31 -2.70 12.52
CA PHE A 8 6.30 -2.46 11.50
C PHE A 8 4.96 -3.14 11.78
N TRP A 9 4.76 -3.71 12.98
CA TRP A 9 3.52 -4.39 13.34
C TRP A 9 2.29 -3.48 13.21
N VAL A 10 2.42 -2.21 13.61
CA VAL A 10 1.32 -1.24 13.51
C VAL A 10 0.95 -1.00 12.04
N ASP A 11 1.93 -0.84 11.15
CA ASP A 11 1.71 -0.68 9.72
C ASP A 11 1.07 -1.94 9.10
N ALA A 12 1.47 -3.13 9.56
CA ALA A 12 0.87 -4.39 9.13
C ALA A 12 -0.61 -4.48 9.53
N MET A 13 -0.94 -4.15 10.79
CA MET A 13 -2.32 -4.13 11.28
C MET A 13 -3.18 -3.12 10.51
N GLN A 14 -2.65 -1.92 10.28
CA GLN A 14 -3.35 -0.89 9.50
C GLN A 14 -3.59 -1.34 8.07
N THR A 15 -2.63 -2.02 7.45
CA THR A 15 -2.76 -2.57 6.09
C THR A 15 -3.84 -3.65 6.03
N ALA A 16 -3.85 -4.57 7.00
CA ALA A 16 -4.88 -5.60 7.10
C ALA A 16 -6.27 -4.97 7.27
N ALA A 17 -6.43 -4.01 8.18
CA ALA A 17 -7.70 -3.30 8.37
C ALA A 17 -8.13 -2.53 7.10
N TYR A 18 -7.19 -1.90 6.39
CA TYR A 18 -7.46 -1.20 5.14
C TYR A 18 -8.02 -2.12 4.06
N ILE A 19 -7.44 -3.31 3.92
CA ILE A 19 -7.88 -4.33 2.97
C ILE A 19 -9.23 -4.90 3.40
N THR A 20 -9.38 -5.33 4.66
CA THR A 20 -10.63 -5.93 5.17
C THR A 20 -11.84 -5.00 5.00
N THR A 21 -11.69 -3.71 5.27
CA THR A 21 -12.79 -2.73 5.10
C THR A 21 -13.20 -2.51 3.64
N ARG A 22 -12.34 -2.90 2.69
CA ARG A 22 -12.52 -2.75 1.24
C ARG A 22 -12.56 -4.08 0.50
N SER A 23 -12.65 -5.19 1.23
CA SER A 23 -12.93 -6.50 0.69
C SER A 23 -14.44 -6.75 0.74
N PRO A 24 -15.00 -7.56 -0.19
CA PRO A 24 -16.39 -7.96 -0.12
C PRO A 24 -16.66 -8.69 1.20
N ALA A 25 -17.73 -8.31 1.89
CA ALA A 25 -18.14 -8.98 3.12
C ALA A 25 -19.38 -9.84 2.86
N SER A 26 -19.42 -11.02 3.48
CA SER A 26 -20.61 -11.87 3.51
C SER A 26 -21.78 -11.08 4.10
N GLY A 27 -22.91 -11.03 3.40
CA GLY A 27 -24.09 -10.26 3.80
C GLY A 27 -24.22 -8.89 3.10
N LEU A 28 -23.22 -8.44 2.34
CA LEU A 28 -23.29 -7.17 1.60
C LEU A 28 -23.51 -7.36 0.09
N HIS A 29 -24.00 -8.53 -0.34
CA HIS A 29 -24.30 -8.87 -1.75
C HIS A 29 -23.14 -8.55 -2.72
N GLY A 30 -21.90 -8.87 -2.31
CA GLY A 30 -20.71 -8.62 -3.12
C GLY A 30 -20.16 -7.20 -3.03
N LYS A 31 -20.78 -6.30 -2.24
CA LYS A 31 -20.24 -4.97 -1.95
C LYS A 31 -19.28 -4.98 -0.77
N THR A 32 -18.42 -3.97 -0.72
CA THR A 32 -17.51 -3.74 0.39
C THR A 32 -18.14 -2.81 1.44
N PRO A 33 -17.79 -2.93 2.73
CA PRO A 33 -18.23 -1.97 3.75
C PRO A 33 -17.90 -0.52 3.37
N TYR A 34 -16.70 -0.29 2.80
CA TYR A 34 -16.27 1.01 2.33
C TYR A 34 -17.17 1.58 1.23
N GLU A 35 -17.59 0.76 0.26
CA GLU A 35 -18.51 1.18 -0.82
C GLU A 35 -19.87 1.58 -0.29
N ILE A 36 -20.37 0.90 0.73
CA ILE A 36 -21.67 1.21 1.32
C ILE A 36 -21.61 2.52 2.12
N LEU A 37 -20.57 2.69 2.93
CA LEU A 37 -20.42 3.86 3.80
C LEU A 37 -20.11 5.14 3.01
N PHE A 38 -19.19 5.05 2.04
CA PHE A 38 -18.69 6.23 1.31
C PHE A 38 -19.27 6.37 -0.09
N LYS A 39 -20.15 5.44 -0.52
CA LYS A 39 -20.75 5.41 -1.86
C LYS A 39 -19.71 5.49 -3.00
N ARG A 40 -18.49 5.00 -2.74
CA ARG A 40 -17.35 5.07 -3.66
C ARG A 40 -16.85 3.67 -3.98
N ARG A 41 -16.78 3.34 -5.28
CA ARG A 41 -16.21 2.07 -5.74
C ARG A 41 -14.74 1.93 -5.36
N VAL A 42 -14.39 0.73 -4.92
CA VAL A 42 -13.01 0.33 -4.67
C VAL A 42 -12.48 -0.31 -5.94
N ASP A 43 -11.29 0.12 -6.37
CA ASP A 43 -10.55 -0.58 -7.41
C ASP A 43 -9.70 -1.69 -6.77
N PRO A 44 -10.02 -2.98 -7.02
CA PRO A 44 -9.29 -4.10 -6.40
C PRO A 44 -7.85 -4.21 -6.90
N THR A 45 -7.50 -3.61 -8.03
CA THR A 45 -6.13 -3.65 -8.58
C THR A 45 -5.12 -2.89 -7.71
N LEU A 46 -5.60 -2.06 -6.79
CA LEU A 46 -4.80 -1.32 -5.82
C LEU A 46 -4.33 -2.17 -4.63
N PHE A 47 -4.87 -3.37 -4.47
CA PHE A 47 -4.44 -4.25 -3.39
C PHE A 47 -3.09 -4.89 -3.70
N ARG A 48 -2.21 -4.81 -2.70
CA ARG A 48 -0.84 -5.31 -2.78
C ARG A 48 -0.47 -5.94 -1.45
N PRO A 49 0.27 -7.05 -1.43
CA PRO A 49 0.68 -7.71 -0.20
C PRO A 49 1.57 -6.81 0.66
N PHE A 50 1.34 -6.79 1.97
CA PHE A 50 2.25 -6.14 2.90
C PHE A 50 3.64 -6.77 2.83
N GLY A 51 4.68 -5.94 2.73
CA GLY A 51 6.06 -6.39 2.61
C GLY A 51 6.48 -6.76 1.19
N CYS A 52 5.66 -6.54 0.16
CA CYS A 52 6.06 -6.81 -1.21
C CYS A 52 7.15 -5.83 -1.68
N GLN A 53 8.01 -6.29 -2.59
CA GLN A 53 8.97 -5.43 -3.25
C GLN A 53 8.23 -4.39 -4.12
N ALA A 54 8.65 -3.14 -4.01
CA ALA A 54 8.08 -2.00 -4.72
C ALA A 54 9.21 -1.11 -5.27
N TYR A 55 8.84 -0.24 -6.21
CA TYR A 55 9.77 0.76 -6.76
C TYR A 55 9.15 2.14 -6.65
N ALA A 56 9.85 3.04 -5.96
CA ALA A 56 9.46 4.45 -5.88
C ALA A 56 10.01 5.19 -7.10
N LEU A 57 9.13 5.80 -7.90
CA LEU A 57 9.55 6.65 -9.00
C LEU A 57 10.24 7.90 -8.47
N ILE A 58 11.50 8.12 -8.86
CA ILE A 58 12.22 9.35 -8.55
C ILE A 58 11.89 10.37 -9.66
N PRO A 59 11.37 11.56 -9.32
CA PRO A 59 11.23 12.63 -10.31
C PRO A 59 12.58 12.94 -10.95
N LYS A 60 12.60 13.18 -12.27
CA LYS A 60 13.83 13.47 -13.03
C LYS A 60 14.67 14.60 -12.41
N THR A 61 14.02 15.57 -11.76
CA THR A 61 14.67 16.69 -11.05
C THR A 61 15.51 16.28 -9.84
N LYS A 62 15.25 15.11 -9.24
CA LYS A 62 15.99 14.56 -8.10
C LYS A 62 16.82 13.32 -8.48
N ALA A 63 16.75 12.90 -9.73
CA ALA A 63 17.50 11.78 -10.25
C ALA A 63 18.95 12.21 -10.47
N ARG A 64 19.90 11.57 -9.78
CA ARG A 64 21.34 11.85 -9.94
C ARG A 64 21.88 11.33 -11.29
N GLU A 65 21.17 10.39 -11.91
CA GLU A 65 21.44 9.86 -13.23
C GLU A 65 20.19 9.90 -14.11
N VAL A 66 20.40 10.21 -15.39
CA VAL A 66 19.38 10.30 -16.45
C VAL A 66 18.58 8.98 -16.59
N TYR A 67 19.15 7.86 -16.15
CA TYR A 67 18.58 6.51 -16.24
C TYR A 67 18.14 5.91 -14.91
N SER A 68 18.10 6.65 -13.79
CA SER A 68 17.59 6.06 -12.54
C SER A 68 16.07 5.87 -12.62
N LYS A 69 15.64 4.64 -12.93
CA LYS A 69 14.24 4.29 -13.22
C LYS A 69 13.36 4.19 -11.96
N GLY A 70 13.95 4.18 -10.77
CA GLY A 70 13.25 4.19 -9.48
C GLY A 70 14.13 3.63 -8.36
N ARG A 71 13.77 3.94 -7.10
CA ARG A 71 14.41 3.35 -5.92
C ARG A 71 13.72 2.08 -5.50
N LYS A 72 14.51 1.06 -5.17
CA LYS A 72 13.98 -0.16 -4.56
C LYS A 72 13.42 0.17 -3.18
N ALA A 73 12.23 -0.32 -2.92
CA ALA A 73 11.52 -0.11 -1.67
C ALA A 73 10.70 -1.35 -1.29
N ILE A 74 10.19 -1.35 -0.07
CA ILE A 74 9.23 -2.34 0.41
C ILE A 74 7.90 -1.63 0.69
N MET A 75 6.80 -2.19 0.21
CA MET A 75 5.48 -1.67 0.56
C MET A 75 5.15 -2.02 2.01
N ILE A 76 4.94 -1.00 2.84
CA ILE A 76 4.57 -1.15 4.25
C ILE A 76 3.13 -0.71 4.52
N GLY A 77 2.35 -0.31 3.51
CA GLY A 77 0.92 -0.12 3.69
C GLY A 77 0.33 0.99 2.84
N TYR A 78 -0.77 1.55 3.32
CA TYR A 78 -1.59 2.55 2.61
C TYR A 78 -1.62 3.88 3.35
N THR A 79 -1.63 4.97 2.59
CA THR A 79 -1.78 6.32 3.16
C THR A 79 -3.26 6.62 3.41
N HIS A 80 -3.59 7.10 4.61
CA HIS A 80 -4.96 7.49 4.92
C HIS A 80 -5.44 8.65 4.02
N GLY A 81 -6.69 8.58 3.54
CA GLY A 81 -7.32 9.62 2.73
C GLY A 81 -6.77 9.80 1.30
N LYS A 82 -5.73 9.06 0.91
CA LYS A 82 -5.11 9.15 -0.42
C LYS A 82 -4.96 7.77 -1.04
N GLN A 83 -5.07 7.71 -2.36
CA GLN A 83 -4.74 6.51 -3.13
C GLN A 83 -3.22 6.43 -3.33
N ALA A 84 -2.48 6.24 -2.22
CA ALA A 84 -1.02 6.25 -2.21
C ALA A 84 -0.48 5.15 -1.30
N TYR A 85 0.59 4.50 -1.75
CA TYR A 85 1.31 3.49 -0.99
C TYR A 85 2.33 4.12 -0.04
N LYS A 86 2.46 3.52 1.14
CA LYS A 86 3.53 3.83 2.09
C LYS A 86 4.70 2.89 1.78
N LEU A 87 5.84 3.46 1.42
CA LEU A 87 7.03 2.73 0.99
C LEU A 87 8.18 2.93 1.97
N LEU A 88 8.86 1.85 2.31
CA LEU A 88 10.11 1.84 3.07
C LEU A 88 11.28 1.79 2.08
N ASP A 89 12.13 2.82 2.11
CA ASP A 89 13.37 2.84 1.32
C ASP A 89 14.36 1.82 1.91
N THR A 90 14.83 0.88 1.09
CA THR A 90 15.77 -0.16 1.53
C THR A 90 17.23 0.28 1.47
N GLU A 91 17.53 1.40 0.80
CA GLU A 91 18.90 1.90 0.64
C GLU A 91 19.31 2.86 1.76
N LYS A 92 18.35 3.40 2.53
CA LYS A 92 18.59 4.36 3.62
C LYS A 92 18.46 3.74 5.02
N ARG A 93 18.91 2.50 5.20
CA ARG A 93 18.85 1.86 6.52
C ARG A 93 19.89 2.45 7.47
#